data_AF-F1W2S6-F1
#
_entry.id   AF-F1W2S6-F1
#
_cell.length_a   1.000
_cell.length_b   1.000
_cell.length_c   1.000
_cell.angle_alpha   90.00
_cell.angle_beta   90.00
_cell.angle_gamma   90.00
#
_symmetry.space_group_name_H-M   'P 1'
#
loop_
_entity.id
_entity.type
_entity.pdbx_description
1 polymer ?
#
loop_
_entity_poly.entity_id
_entity_poly.type
_entity_poly.pdbx_seq_one_letter_code
_entity_poly.pdbx_strand_id
1 'polypeptide(L)' 'MASVTVRNLPDETHRALRARAATHGRSTEAEIRAILESAVRPEGRIKLGTLLADIGREVGGIDLEIERDRTSVEPMRFE' A
#
# COMPACT_ATOMS: atom_id res chain seq x y z
N MET A 1 4.43 8.94 12.00
CA MET A 1 4.80 8.82 10.58
C MET A 1 5.87 7.77 10.44
N ALA A 2 5.80 6.92 9.43
CA ALA A 2 6.91 6.00 9.14
C ALA A 2 8.08 6.79 8.55
N SER A 3 9.32 6.45 8.93
CA SER A 3 10.54 7.04 8.39
C SER A 3 11.43 5.95 7.79
N VAL A 4 12.16 6.32 6.74
CA VAL A 4 13.12 5.44 6.05
C VAL A 4 14.43 6.22 5.89
N THR A 5 15.55 5.59 6.25
CA THR A 5 16.89 6.17 6.08
C THR A 5 17.68 5.32 5.08
N VAL A 6 18.10 5.93 3.98
CA VAL A 6 18.97 5.29 2.99
C VAL A 6 20.41 5.72 3.26
N ARG A 7 21.27 4.77 3.66
CA ARG A 7 22.69 5.01 3.93
C ARG A 7 23.51 4.77 2.66
N ASN A 8 24.65 5.47 2.54
CA ASN A 8 25.60 5.32 1.43
C ASN A 8 24.97 5.51 0.05
N LEU A 9 24.04 6.46 -0.08
CA LEU A 9 23.47 6.82 -1.38
C LEU A 9 24.57 7.50 -2.24
N PRO A 10 24.84 7.04 -3.47
CA PRO A 10 25.83 7.68 -4.33
C PRO A 10 25.53 9.17 -4.52
N ASP A 11 26.56 10.00 -4.47
CA ASP A 11 26.42 11.47 -4.57
C ASP A 11 25.77 11.90 -5.89
N GLU A 12 26.03 11.16 -6.97
CA GLU A 12 25.39 11.38 -8.27
C GLU A 12 23.88 11.16 -8.21
N THR A 13 23.43 10.11 -7.50
CA THR A 13 22.01 9.80 -7.31
C THR A 13 21.33 10.88 -6.47
N HIS A 14 21.98 11.33 -5.39
CA HIS A 14 21.45 12.41 -4.57
C HIS A 14 21.30 13.72 -5.37
N ARG A 15 22.31 14.05 -6.20
CA ARG A 15 22.26 15.22 -7.10
C ARG A 15 21.15 15.10 -8.14
N ALA A 16 21.00 13.94 -8.78
CA ALA A 16 19.95 13.68 -9.74
C ALA A 16 18.55 13.82 -9.11
N LEU A 17 18.34 13.28 -7.91
CA LEU A 17 17.09 13.43 -7.16
C LEU A 17 16.79 14.90 -6.85
N ARG A 18 17.79 15.68 -6.43
CA ARG A 18 17.63 17.11 -6.16
C ARG A 18 17.27 17.91 -7.41
N ALA A 19 17.93 17.62 -8.53
CA ALA A 19 17.62 18.27 -9.80
C ALA A 19 16.20 17.95 -10.27
N ARG A 20 15.79 16.67 -10.19
CA ARG A 20 14.43 16.23 -10.53
C ARG A 20 13.37 16.89 -9.64
N ALA A 21 13.63 16.98 -8.33
CA ALA A 21 12.73 17.64 -7.39
C ALA A 21 12.54 19.13 -7.73
N ALA A 22 13.63 19.83 -8.09
CA ALA A 22 13.57 21.21 -8.54
C ALA A 22 12.72 21.38 -9.81
N THR A 23 12.88 20.49 -10.80
CA THR A 23 12.06 20.47 -12.02
C THR A 23 10.57 20.29 -11.71
N HIS A 24 10.23 19.49 -10.70
CA HIS A 24 8.84 19.27 -10.28
C HIS A 24 8.31 20.31 -9.27
N GLY A 25 9.12 21.29 -8.85
CA GLY A 25 8.74 22.29 -7.85
C GLY A 25 8.47 21.70 -6.46
N ARG A 26 9.17 20.62 -6.09
CA ARG A 26 9.01 19.90 -4.82
C ARG A 26 10.33 19.84 -4.04
N SER A 27 10.25 19.55 -2.74
CA SER A 27 11.44 19.21 -1.96
C SER A 27 12.00 17.85 -2.39
N THR A 28 13.30 17.61 -2.17
CA THR A 28 13.93 16.31 -2.47
C THR A 28 13.22 15.17 -1.75
N GLU A 29 12.81 15.36 -0.49
CA GLU A 29 12.07 14.35 0.27
C GLU A 29 10.69 14.05 -0.36
N ALA A 30 9.97 15.10 -0.78
CA ALA A 30 8.68 14.94 -1.44
C ALA A 30 8.81 14.20 -2.78
N GLU A 31 9.89 14.44 -3.53
CA GLU A 31 10.17 13.71 -4.77
C GLU A 31 10.51 12.24 -4.50
N ILE A 32 11.35 11.95 -3.51
CA ILE A 32 11.67 10.58 -3.09
C ILE A 32 10.40 9.83 -2.69
N ARG A 33 9.53 10.47 -1.91
CA ARG A 33 8.24 9.91 -1.49
C ARG A 33 7.36 9.60 -2.70
N ALA A 34 7.26 10.52 -3.66
CA ALA A 34 6.47 10.33 -4.87
C ALA A 34 6.98 9.14 -5.72
N ILE A 35 8.30 9.01 -5.87
CA ILE A 35 8.91 7.88 -6.57
C ILE A 35 8.57 6.57 -5.88
N LEU A 36 8.78 6.49 -4.56
CA LEU A 36 8.46 5.27 -3.79
C LEU A 36 6.97 4.92 -3.87
N GLU A 37 6.08 5.90 -3.74
CA GLU A 37 4.64 5.69 -3.87
C GLU A 37 4.26 5.13 -5.25
N SER A 38 4.81 5.70 -6.33
CA SER A 38 4.56 5.19 -7.68
C SER A 38 5.13 3.78 -7.90
N ALA A 39 6.30 3.47 -7.33
CA ALA A 39 6.94 2.19 -7.50
C ALA A 39 6.22 1.05 -6.77
N VAL A 40 5.60 1.34 -5.62
CA VAL A 40 4.95 0.31 -4.78
C VAL A 40 3.43 0.27 -4.95
N ARG A 41 2.84 1.15 -5.76
CA ARG A 41 1.41 1.20 -6.04
C ARG A 41 1.17 0.95 -7.54
N PRO A 42 1.11 -0.32 -7.97
CA PRO A 42 0.85 -0.63 -9.37
C PRO A 42 -0.51 -0.06 -9.80
N GLU A 43 -0.57 0.41 -11.04
CA GLU A 43 -1.82 0.80 -11.68
C GLU A 43 -2.79 -0.39 -11.68
N GLY A 44 -4.06 -0.14 -11.37
CA GLY A 44 -5.07 -1.19 -11.26
C GLY A 44 -5.07 -1.99 -9.95
N ARG A 45 -4.26 -1.63 -8.94
CA ARG A 45 -4.38 -2.23 -7.61
C ARG A 45 -5.80 -2.07 -7.06
N ILE A 46 -6.46 -3.21 -6.81
CA ILE A 46 -7.75 -3.23 -6.13
C ILE A 46 -7.56 -2.76 -4.69
N LYS A 47 -8.23 -1.66 -4.34
CA LYS A 47 -8.34 -1.19 -2.96
C LYS A 47 -9.44 -2.00 -2.28
N LEU A 48 -9.11 -3.21 -1.82
CA LEU A 48 -10.10 -4.17 -1.29
C LEU A 48 -11.06 -3.56 -0.27
N GLY A 49 -10.55 -2.78 0.69
CA GLY A 49 -11.40 -2.11 1.68
C GLY A 49 -12.37 -1.11 1.06
N THR A 50 -11.95 -0.35 0.05
CA THR A 50 -12.84 0.56 -0.70
C THR A 50 -13.87 -0.23 -1.48
N LEU A 51 -13.45 -1.27 -2.20
CA LEU A 51 -14.36 -2.13 -2.96
C LEU A 51 -15.45 -2.75 -2.08
N LEU A 52 -15.08 -3.32 -0.93
CA LEU A 52 -16.03 -3.89 0.02
C LEU A 52 -16.95 -2.82 0.64
N ALA A 53 -16.42 -1.63 0.92
CA ALA A 53 -17.23 -0.52 1.42
C ALA A 53 -18.23 -0.03 0.36
N ASP A 54 -17.86 -0.01 -0.92
CA ASP A 54 -18.74 0.36 -2.03
C ASP A 54 -19.88 -0.66 -2.16
N ILE A 55 -19.57 -1.96 -2.16
CA ILE A 55 -20.55 -3.05 -2.14
C ILE A 55 -21.52 -2.89 -0.94
N GLY A 56 -20.98 -2.65 0.25
CA GLY A 56 -21.79 -2.44 1.45
C GLY A 56 -22.73 -1.23 1.34
N ARG A 57 -22.29 -0.12 0.73
CA ARG A 57 -23.15 1.06 0.52
C ARG A 57 -24.24 0.82 -0.51
N GLU A 58 -23.98 0.06 -1.57
CA GLU A 58 -24.99 -0.27 -2.60
C GLU A 58 -26.19 -1.03 -2.02
N VAL A 59 -25.95 -1.84 -0.99
CA VAL A 59 -27.00 -2.61 -0.29
C VAL A 59 -27.56 -1.91 0.96
N GLY A 60 -27.19 -0.64 1.20
CA GLY A 60 -27.70 0.16 2.33
C GLY A 60 -26.99 -0.05 3.67
N GLY A 61 -25.84 -0.72 3.66
CA GLY A 61 -25.11 -1.14 4.86
C GLY A 61 -25.64 -2.47 5.39
N ILE A 62 -24.74 -3.32 5.87
CA ILE A 62 -25.08 -4.62 6.46
C ILE A 62 -24.34 -4.75 7.79
N ASP A 63 -25.04 -5.21 8.82
CA ASP A 63 -24.44 -5.76 10.03
C ASP A 63 -24.62 -7.27 9.99
N LEU A 64 -23.50 -8.01 10.01
CA LEU A 64 -23.52 -9.47 9.90
C LEU A 64 -23.38 -10.08 11.29
N GLU A 65 -24.42 -10.73 11.78
CA GLU A 65 -24.34 -11.60 12.94
C GLU A 65 -23.70 -12.94 12.55
N ILE A 66 -22.37 -13.01 12.55
CA ILE A 66 -21.60 -14.22 12.23
C ILE A 66 -21.07 -14.86 13.51
N GLU A 67 -21.49 -16.09 13.78
CA GLU A 67 -20.84 -16.92 14.79
C GLU A 67 -19.76 -17.79 14.15
N ARG A 68 -18.55 -17.77 14.73
CA ARG A 68 -17.46 -18.63 14.29
C ARG A 68 -17.76 -20.07 14.72
N ASP A 69 -17.84 -21.00 13.76
CA ASP A 69 -17.84 -22.44 14.06
C ASP A 69 -16.58 -22.82 14.84
N ARG A 70 -16.78 -23.46 15.99
CA ARG A 70 -15.72 -23.89 16.91
C ARG A 70 -15.40 -25.37 16.81
N THR A 71 -16.06 -26.09 15.90
CA THR A 71 -15.80 -27.49 15.65
C THR A 71 -14.34 -27.66 15.21
N SER A 72 -13.63 -28.62 15.82
CA SER A 72 -12.26 -28.93 15.43
C SER A 72 -12.24 -29.43 13.99
N VAL A 73 -11.27 -28.96 13.20
CA VAL A 73 -11.03 -29.52 11.86
C VAL A 73 -10.54 -30.96 12.00
N GLU A 74 -11.07 -31.87 11.17
CA GLU A 74 -10.48 -33.20 11.05
C GLU A 74 -9.16 -33.10 10.25
N PRO A 75 -8.08 -33.76 10.70
CA PRO A 75 -6.80 -33.74 9.98
C PRO A 75 -6.92 -34.36 8.58
N MET A 76 -6.31 -33.73 7.58
CA MET A 76 -6.17 -34.32 6.25
C MET A 76 -5.33 -35.60 6.34
N ARG A 77 -5.85 -36.72 5.84
CA ARG A 77 -5.10 -37.96 5.67
C ARG A 77 -4.41 -37.90 4.31
N PHE A 78 -3.08 -38.06 4.31
CA PHE A 78 -2.28 -38.19 3.09
C PHE A 78 -1.98 -39.67 2.91
N GLU A 79 -2.68 -40.34 2.00
CA GLU A 79 -2.29 -41.67 1.49
C GLU A 79 -1.24 -41.53 0.39
#